data_AF-A0A949PQD3-F1
#
_entry.id   AF-A0A949PQD3-F1
#
_cell.length_a   1.000
_cell.length_b   1.000
_cell.length_c   1.000
_cell.angle_alpha   90.00
_cell.angle_beta   90.00
_cell.angle_gamma   90.00
#
_symmetry.space_group_name_H-M   'P 1'
#
loop_
_entity.id
_entity.type
_entity.pdbx_description
1 polymer ?
#
loop_
_entity_poly.entity_id
_entity_poly.type
_entity_poly.pdbx_seq_one_letter_code
_entity_poly.pdbx_strand_id
1 'polypeptide(L)'
;MPDAETLLALIKGAKLVDLSVLTGENQPSSPPEGQRFGQFMMNHYTWPRGQFLEYVQIHDDHTGTHCDAPCHMIPSIESGLPHATEFGTVTIDQLDLNDMIGAAVVVDVRPLIDTVPKGKTTHLERSPVIDRVFLENWEKENGKFSPGEIVLFRTDWSDNYFRPYPEGFKYDRSHPAPGADAIELLHERGIKHIGIDGRGIGLMQDDYTPHWAALGRGMIATENLTNLGKLPTRGAIFIFLPHKFEGATGGLGRAIGLIAS
;
A
#
# COMPACT_ATOMS: atom_id res chain seq x y z
N MET A 1 -11.75 30.10 -8.65
CA MET A 1 -11.31 28.92 -7.86
C MET A 1 -12.55 28.36 -7.20
N PRO A 2 -12.78 27.04 -7.21
CA PRO A 2 -13.84 26.47 -6.39
C PRO A 2 -13.57 26.87 -4.93
N ASP A 3 -14.60 27.35 -4.25
CA ASP A 3 -14.55 27.67 -2.83
C ASP A 3 -14.62 26.38 -1.99
N ALA A 4 -14.43 26.52 -0.68
CA ALA A 4 -14.50 25.40 0.25
C ALA A 4 -15.89 24.70 0.22
N GLU A 5 -16.95 25.44 -0.08
CA GLU A 5 -18.32 24.90 -0.17
C GLU A 5 -18.46 23.96 -1.37
N THR A 6 -17.93 24.36 -2.53
CA THR A 6 -17.91 23.54 -3.75
C THR A 6 -17.13 22.24 -3.51
N LEU A 7 -15.95 22.33 -2.90
CA LEU A 7 -15.14 21.15 -2.59
C LEU A 7 -15.89 20.20 -1.63
N LEU A 8 -16.49 20.73 -0.57
CA LEU A 8 -17.27 19.94 0.39
C LEU A 8 -18.48 19.26 -0.28
N ALA A 9 -19.18 19.95 -1.18
CA ALA A 9 -20.30 19.40 -1.92
C ALA A 9 -19.87 18.23 -2.82
N LEU A 10 -18.74 18.37 -3.52
CA LEU A 10 -18.17 17.29 -4.33
C LEU A 10 -17.79 16.07 -3.49
N ILE A 11 -17.13 16.27 -2.36
CA ILE A 11 -16.75 15.16 -1.45
C ILE A 11 -18.00 14.47 -0.89
N LYS A 12 -19.01 15.22 -0.45
CA LYS A 12 -20.27 14.65 0.07
C LYS A 12 -21.09 13.94 -1.00
N GLY A 13 -20.99 14.37 -2.26
CA GLY A 13 -21.67 13.75 -3.39
C GLY A 13 -20.93 12.54 -3.97
N ALA A 14 -19.65 12.34 -3.64
CA ALA A 14 -18.85 11.23 -4.14
C ALA A 14 -19.22 9.91 -3.44
N LYS A 15 -19.08 8.81 -4.16
CA LYS A 15 -19.07 7.47 -3.56
C LYS A 15 -17.69 7.22 -2.96
N LEU A 16 -17.65 6.94 -1.65
CA LEU A 16 -16.43 6.52 -0.97
C LEU A 16 -16.31 4.99 -1.00
N VAL A 17 -15.13 4.51 -1.38
CA VAL A 17 -14.74 3.11 -1.32
C VAL A 17 -13.66 2.98 -0.26
N ASP A 18 -13.90 2.10 0.72
CA ASP A 18 -12.89 1.74 1.72
C ASP A 18 -11.90 0.75 1.11
N LEU A 19 -10.63 1.15 1.08
CA LEU A 19 -9.54 0.39 0.48
C LEU A 19 -8.58 -0.19 1.52
N SER A 20 -8.94 -0.11 2.81
CA SER A 20 -8.13 -0.68 3.89
C SER A 20 -8.62 -2.05 4.34
N VAL A 21 -7.69 -2.97 4.55
CA VAL A 21 -7.99 -4.24 5.23
C VAL A 21 -8.32 -3.98 6.70
N LEU A 22 -9.07 -4.89 7.32
CA LEU A 22 -9.32 -4.84 8.76
C LEU A 22 -8.05 -5.28 9.50
N THR A 23 -7.60 -4.46 10.45
CA THR A 23 -6.51 -4.79 11.37
C THR A 23 -7.06 -5.25 12.72
N GLY A 24 -6.49 -6.30 13.31
CA GLY A 24 -6.86 -6.78 14.64
C GLY A 24 -6.18 -8.11 14.99
N GLU A 25 -6.36 -8.57 16.23
CA GLU A 25 -5.65 -9.77 16.77
C GLU A 25 -5.94 -11.06 15.99
N ASN A 26 -7.11 -11.12 15.35
CA ASN A 26 -7.55 -12.26 14.54
C ASN A 26 -7.26 -12.08 13.04
N GLN A 27 -6.68 -10.95 12.62
CA GLN A 27 -6.40 -10.64 11.21
C GLN A 27 -4.94 -10.88 10.87
N PRO A 28 -4.59 -11.18 9.61
CA PRO A 28 -3.21 -11.27 9.18
C PRO A 28 -2.43 -9.98 9.51
N SER A 29 -1.27 -10.12 10.15
CA SER A 29 -0.23 -9.08 10.14
C SER A 29 0.44 -9.01 8.77
N SER A 30 1.25 -7.97 8.50
CA SER A 30 2.14 -7.95 7.34
C SER A 30 3.58 -7.95 7.82
N PRO A 31 4.29 -9.09 7.81
CA PRO A 31 3.86 -10.42 7.33
C PRO A 31 2.93 -11.19 8.31
N PRO A 32 2.06 -12.13 7.85
CA PRO A 32 1.18 -12.92 8.73
C PRO A 32 1.92 -13.83 9.70
N GLU A 33 3.19 -14.10 9.44
CA GLU A 33 4.10 -14.84 10.33
C GLU A 33 4.88 -13.91 11.28
N GLY A 34 4.75 -12.59 11.10
CA GLY A 34 5.45 -11.56 11.85
C GLY A 34 4.80 -11.22 13.19
N GLN A 35 5.09 -10.01 13.68
CA GLN A 35 4.54 -9.55 14.94
C GLN A 35 3.02 -9.42 14.85
N ARG A 36 2.31 -10.07 15.78
CA ARG A 36 0.86 -9.99 15.83
C ARG A 36 0.40 -8.65 16.37
N PHE A 37 -0.69 -8.15 15.82
CA PHE A 37 -1.48 -7.11 16.45
C PHE A 37 -1.95 -7.60 17.83
N GLY A 38 -1.66 -6.84 18.88
CA GLY A 38 -2.15 -7.08 20.23
C GLY A 38 -3.17 -6.01 20.63
N GLN A 39 -4.28 -6.41 21.23
CA GLN A 39 -5.29 -5.50 21.73
C GLN A 39 -5.62 -5.81 23.19
N PHE A 40 -5.09 -4.99 24.10
CA PHE A 40 -5.19 -5.22 25.53
C PHE A 40 -6.23 -4.29 26.13
N MET A 41 -7.27 -4.86 26.74
CA MET A 41 -8.29 -4.07 27.43
C MET A 41 -7.68 -3.42 28.68
N MET A 42 -7.58 -2.09 28.67
CA MET A 42 -6.99 -1.33 29.78
C MET A 42 -8.04 -0.67 30.67
N ASN A 43 -9.22 -0.39 30.13
CA ASN A 43 -10.39 0.03 30.92
C ASN A 43 -11.66 -0.57 30.34
N HIS A 44 -12.53 -1.04 31.22
CA HIS A 44 -13.89 -1.48 30.89
C HIS A 44 -14.88 -0.91 31.89
N TYR A 45 -15.08 0.41 31.81
CA TYR A 45 -16.04 1.15 32.63
C TYR A 45 -15.84 1.01 34.15
N THR A 46 -14.61 0.77 34.62
CA THR A 46 -14.30 0.48 36.02
C THR A 46 -13.44 1.57 36.68
N TRP A 47 -13.56 1.70 38.00
CA TRP A 47 -12.67 2.53 38.82
C TRP A 47 -11.27 1.87 38.86
N PRO A 48 -10.15 2.63 38.85
CA PRO A 48 -10.03 4.09 39.02
C PRO A 48 -10.16 4.92 37.75
N ARG A 49 -10.23 4.30 36.57
CA ARG A 49 -10.13 5.04 35.30
C ARG A 49 -11.44 5.72 34.90
N GLY A 50 -12.60 5.10 35.17
CA GLY A 50 -13.92 5.70 34.96
C GLY A 50 -14.76 4.97 33.91
N GLN A 51 -15.93 5.52 33.58
CA GLN A 51 -16.94 4.89 32.71
C GLN A 51 -16.63 5.06 31.21
N PHE A 52 -15.50 4.53 30.76
CA PHE A 52 -15.16 4.43 29.34
C PHE A 52 -14.51 3.09 29.00
N LEU A 53 -14.53 2.73 27.71
CA LEU A 53 -13.83 1.57 27.16
C LEU A 53 -12.55 2.04 26.49
N GLU A 54 -11.43 1.41 26.83
CA GLU A 54 -10.14 1.72 26.22
C GLU A 54 -9.34 0.44 26.05
N TYR A 55 -8.71 0.33 24.88
CA TYR A 55 -7.73 -0.70 24.59
C TYR A 55 -6.37 -0.04 24.34
N VAL A 56 -5.30 -0.72 24.74
CA VAL A 56 -3.95 -0.48 24.24
C VAL A 56 -3.73 -1.39 23.05
N GLN A 57 -3.26 -0.82 21.95
CA GLN A 57 -2.92 -1.53 20.74
C GLN A 57 -1.40 -1.59 20.60
N ILE A 58 -0.88 -2.77 20.27
CA ILE A 58 0.54 -2.98 19.99
C ILE A 58 0.64 -3.59 18.59
N HIS A 59 1.37 -2.92 17.71
CA HIS A 59 1.57 -3.32 16.33
C HIS A 59 2.90 -2.77 15.84
N ASP A 60 3.47 -3.35 14.79
CA ASP A 60 4.53 -2.71 14.02
C ASP A 60 3.94 -1.60 13.13
N ASP A 61 4.81 -0.78 12.56
CA ASP A 61 4.43 0.36 11.73
C ASP A 61 4.08 -0.04 10.27
N HIS A 62 4.23 -1.33 9.93
CA HIS A 62 3.84 -1.95 8.65
C HIS A 62 2.61 -2.88 8.78
N THR A 63 1.83 -2.71 9.85
CA THR A 63 0.67 -3.56 10.13
C THR A 63 -0.57 -3.12 9.34
N GLY A 64 -1.23 -4.06 8.66
CA GLY A 64 -2.45 -3.82 7.89
C GLY A 64 -2.18 -2.96 6.66
N THR A 65 -3.17 -2.16 6.24
CA THR A 65 -2.95 -1.17 5.18
C THR A 65 -2.08 -0.03 5.69
N HIS A 66 -0.87 0.08 5.15
CA HIS A 66 0.16 1.00 5.58
C HIS A 66 0.91 1.58 4.38
N CYS A 67 1.64 2.67 4.60
CA CYS A 67 2.63 3.14 3.65
C CYS A 67 4.05 2.95 4.17
N ASP A 68 4.97 2.78 3.23
CA ASP A 68 6.41 2.76 3.47
C ASP A 68 7.01 4.13 3.15
N ALA A 69 7.74 4.68 4.11
CA ALA A 69 8.62 5.82 3.88
C ALA A 69 9.96 5.33 3.30
N PRO A 70 10.71 6.19 2.58
CA PRO A 70 11.98 5.81 1.99
C PRO A 70 12.98 5.14 2.95
N CYS A 71 13.10 5.65 4.18
CA CYS A 71 14.01 5.09 5.19
C CYS A 71 13.73 3.64 5.60
N HIS A 72 12.58 3.06 5.23
CA HIS A 72 12.25 1.67 5.53
C HIS A 72 13.28 0.67 4.97
N MET A 73 13.70 0.87 3.72
CA MET A 73 14.67 -0.02 3.04
C MET A 73 15.87 0.72 2.45
N ILE A 74 15.91 2.05 2.57
CA ILE A 74 16.99 2.89 2.06
C ILE A 74 17.83 3.42 3.22
N PRO A 75 19.10 3.02 3.33
CA PRO A 75 20.01 3.60 4.31
C PRO A 75 20.30 5.07 4.01
N SER A 76 20.65 5.85 5.05
CA SER A 76 21.19 7.20 4.85
C SER A 76 22.56 7.14 4.16
N ILE A 77 22.91 8.18 3.39
CA ILE A 77 24.25 8.30 2.75
C ILE A 77 25.38 8.19 3.80
N GLU A 78 25.16 8.73 5.00
CA GLU A 78 26.14 8.69 6.10
C GLU A 78 26.48 7.28 6.57
N SER A 79 25.58 6.31 6.36
CA SER A 79 25.80 4.91 6.75
C SER A 79 26.90 4.22 5.94
N GLY A 80 27.19 4.70 4.72
CA GLY A 80 28.11 4.04 3.79
C GLY A 80 27.64 2.65 3.31
N LEU A 81 26.39 2.27 3.58
CA LEU A 81 25.83 0.99 3.18
C LEU A 81 25.44 0.99 1.68
N PRO A 82 25.37 -0.19 1.03
CA PRO A 82 24.80 -0.31 -0.31
C PRO A 82 23.39 0.27 -0.39
N HIS A 83 23.01 0.76 -1.58
CA HIS A 83 21.69 1.35 -1.86
C HIS A 83 21.33 2.61 -1.05
N ALA A 84 22.29 3.17 -0.29
CA ALA A 84 22.07 4.44 0.39
C ALA A 84 21.80 5.57 -0.61
N THR A 85 20.78 6.38 -0.34
CA THR A 85 20.43 7.56 -1.15
C THR A 85 20.10 8.75 -0.25
N GLU A 86 19.93 9.93 -0.85
CA GLU A 86 19.53 11.15 -0.13
C GLU A 86 18.18 11.00 0.58
N PHE A 87 17.36 10.04 0.16
CA PHE A 87 16.05 9.76 0.76
C PHE A 87 16.13 8.86 2.01
N GLY A 88 17.28 8.28 2.34
CA GLY A 88 17.40 7.32 3.46
C GLY A 88 17.17 7.89 4.86
N THR A 89 16.84 9.17 4.98
CA THR A 89 16.46 9.84 6.24
C THR A 89 14.99 10.29 6.26
N VAL A 90 14.25 10.06 5.17
CA VAL A 90 12.85 10.48 5.03
C VAL A 90 11.96 9.44 5.73
N THR A 91 11.35 9.86 6.83
CA THR A 91 10.42 9.10 7.68
C THR A 91 8.97 9.50 7.40
N ILE A 92 8.00 8.73 7.91
CA ILE A 92 6.57 8.97 7.65
C ILE A 92 6.10 10.38 8.00
N ASP A 93 6.58 10.94 9.11
CA ASP A 93 6.20 12.28 9.56
C ASP A 93 6.71 13.42 8.66
N GLN A 94 7.61 13.10 7.72
CA GLN A 94 8.20 14.02 6.76
C GLN A 94 7.56 13.91 5.36
N LEU A 95 6.69 12.94 5.10
CA LEU A 95 6.05 12.76 3.80
C LEU A 95 5.13 13.95 3.44
N ASP A 96 5.16 14.36 2.17
CA ASP A 96 4.27 15.40 1.65
C ASP A 96 2.86 14.82 1.44
N LEU A 97 1.87 15.38 2.13
CA LEU A 97 0.46 14.97 2.00
C LEU A 97 -0.10 15.19 0.59
N ASN A 98 0.51 16.08 -0.21
CA ASN A 98 0.12 16.25 -1.61
C ASN A 98 0.47 15.02 -2.47
N ASP A 99 1.48 14.24 -2.08
CA ASP A 99 1.84 12.98 -2.75
C ASP A 99 0.98 11.80 -2.23
N MET A 100 0.19 12.02 -1.18
CA MET A 100 -0.73 11.05 -0.57
C MET A 100 -2.18 11.16 -1.08
N ILE A 101 -2.46 12.20 -1.87
CA ILE A 101 -3.78 12.51 -2.44
C ILE A 101 -3.60 12.75 -3.93
N GLY A 102 -4.22 11.94 -4.77
CA GLY A 102 -4.04 12.08 -6.21
C GLY A 102 -5.05 11.33 -7.05
N ALA A 103 -5.01 11.54 -8.36
CA ALA A 103 -5.85 10.81 -9.29
C ALA A 103 -5.43 9.33 -9.27
N ALA A 104 -6.36 8.44 -8.96
CA ALA A 104 -6.12 7.01 -8.93
C ALA A 104 -6.09 6.43 -10.35
N VAL A 105 -5.06 5.63 -10.62
CA VAL A 105 -4.93 4.86 -11.85
C VAL A 105 -4.82 3.38 -11.49
N VAL A 106 -5.88 2.63 -11.74
CA VAL A 106 -5.94 1.20 -11.38
C VAL A 106 -5.41 0.36 -12.54
N VAL A 107 -4.26 -0.27 -12.33
CA VAL A 107 -3.62 -1.18 -13.28
C VAL A 107 -4.02 -2.61 -12.90
N ASP A 108 -4.87 -3.23 -13.71
CA ASP A 108 -5.28 -4.62 -13.53
C ASP A 108 -4.16 -5.58 -13.96
N VAL A 109 -3.54 -6.26 -12.97
CA VAL A 109 -2.42 -7.18 -13.18
C VAL A 109 -2.82 -8.64 -12.96
N ARG A 110 -4.10 -8.91 -12.73
CA ARG A 110 -4.63 -10.27 -12.54
C ARG A 110 -4.35 -11.21 -13.70
N PRO A 111 -4.31 -10.78 -14.98
CA PRO A 111 -3.91 -11.66 -16.08
C PRO A 111 -2.52 -12.30 -15.90
N LEU A 112 -1.62 -11.70 -15.11
CA LEU A 112 -0.30 -12.26 -14.82
C LEU A 112 -0.37 -13.49 -13.91
N ILE A 113 -1.43 -13.64 -13.10
CA ILE A 113 -1.61 -14.77 -12.17
C ILE A 113 -1.64 -16.09 -12.94
N ASP A 114 -2.35 -16.14 -14.07
CA ASP A 114 -2.51 -17.36 -14.87
C ASP A 114 -1.24 -17.75 -15.64
N THR A 115 -0.21 -16.89 -15.65
CA THR A 115 1.08 -17.16 -16.29
C THR A 115 2.03 -17.99 -15.44
N VAL A 116 1.68 -18.20 -14.16
CA VAL A 116 2.52 -18.89 -13.19
C VAL A 116 1.76 -20.08 -12.59
N PRO A 117 2.35 -21.28 -12.56
CA PRO A 117 1.75 -22.44 -11.90
C PRO A 117 1.49 -22.22 -10.41
N LYS A 118 0.57 -23.04 -9.86
CA LYS A 118 0.34 -23.06 -8.41
C LYS A 118 1.59 -23.50 -7.65
N GLY A 119 1.83 -22.88 -6.51
CA GLY A 119 2.90 -23.26 -5.60
C GLY A 119 2.60 -24.55 -4.84
N LYS A 120 3.64 -25.18 -4.27
CA LYS A 120 3.47 -26.35 -3.39
C LYS A 120 2.95 -25.95 -2.00
N THR A 121 3.43 -24.82 -1.49
CA THR A 121 3.13 -24.28 -0.15
C THR A 121 2.56 -22.87 -0.19
N THR A 122 2.51 -22.27 -1.37
CA THR A 122 2.02 -20.92 -1.66
C THR A 122 0.98 -20.99 -2.79
N HIS A 123 0.22 -19.92 -2.99
CA HIS A 123 -0.79 -19.83 -4.04
C HIS A 123 -0.18 -19.94 -5.45
N LEU A 124 0.95 -19.30 -5.71
CA LEU A 124 1.75 -19.41 -6.94
C LEU A 124 3.19 -19.85 -6.64
N GLU A 125 3.85 -20.50 -7.60
CA GLU A 125 5.23 -21.00 -7.43
C GLU A 125 6.29 -19.88 -7.34
N ARG A 126 5.95 -18.69 -7.83
CA ARG A 126 6.73 -17.43 -7.74
C ARG A 126 5.79 -16.25 -7.95
N SER A 127 6.22 -15.05 -7.58
CA SER A 127 5.49 -13.83 -7.97
C SER A 127 5.60 -13.61 -9.48
N PRO A 128 4.48 -13.45 -10.20
CA PRO A 128 4.50 -12.85 -11.54
C PRO A 128 5.09 -11.44 -11.46
N VAL A 129 5.99 -11.09 -12.38
CA VAL A 129 6.64 -9.77 -12.39
C VAL A 129 5.83 -8.83 -13.28
N ILE A 130 5.44 -7.67 -12.74
CA ILE A 130 4.94 -6.54 -13.53
C ILE A 130 6.17 -5.84 -14.08
N ASP A 131 6.45 -5.98 -15.36
CA ASP A 131 7.62 -5.42 -16.02
C ASP A 131 7.29 -4.11 -16.78
N ARG A 132 8.33 -3.44 -17.29
CA ARG A 132 8.17 -2.21 -18.10
C ARG A 132 7.27 -2.45 -19.31
N VAL A 133 7.43 -3.57 -20.00
CA VAL A 133 6.70 -3.88 -21.25
C VAL A 133 5.20 -4.02 -20.98
N PHE A 134 4.83 -4.65 -19.87
CA PHE A 134 3.45 -4.74 -19.41
C PHE A 134 2.84 -3.35 -19.23
N LEU A 135 3.54 -2.46 -18.52
CA LEU A 135 3.05 -1.10 -18.28
C LEU A 135 2.98 -0.24 -19.55
N GLU A 136 3.96 -0.34 -20.45
CA GLU A 136 3.92 0.36 -21.74
C GLU A 136 2.78 -0.13 -22.63
N ASN A 137 2.44 -1.43 -22.59
CA ASN A 137 1.26 -1.95 -23.27
C ASN A 137 -0.02 -1.45 -22.62
N TRP A 138 -0.08 -1.40 -21.29
CA TRP A 138 -1.20 -0.83 -20.56
C TRP A 138 -1.43 0.65 -20.91
N GLU A 139 -0.36 1.45 -21.05
CA GLU A 139 -0.44 2.87 -21.48
C GLU A 139 -1.08 3.04 -22.86
N LYS A 140 -0.88 2.09 -23.80
CA LYS A 140 -1.48 2.15 -25.15
C LYS A 140 -3.00 2.06 -25.12
N GLU A 141 -3.55 1.32 -24.16
CA GLU A 141 -4.99 1.09 -24.05
C GLU A 141 -5.68 2.09 -23.12
N ASN A 142 -4.97 2.53 -22.07
CA ASN A 142 -5.57 3.29 -20.96
C ASN A 142 -5.03 4.73 -20.83
N GLY A 143 -4.12 5.14 -21.73
CA GLY A 143 -3.47 6.43 -21.69
C GLY A 143 -2.22 6.45 -20.79
N LYS A 144 -1.26 7.29 -21.20
CA LYS A 144 0.05 7.45 -20.54
C LYS A 144 -0.09 7.87 -19.08
N PHE A 145 0.77 7.35 -18.21
CA PHE A 145 0.87 7.84 -16.84
C PHE A 145 1.34 9.30 -16.80
N SER A 146 0.79 10.08 -15.88
CA SER A 146 1.05 11.51 -15.74
C SER A 146 1.48 11.88 -14.32
N PRO A 147 2.29 12.94 -14.12
CA PRO A 147 2.68 13.40 -12.80
C PRO A 147 1.48 13.72 -11.91
N GLY A 148 1.56 13.35 -10.61
CA GLY A 148 0.48 13.53 -9.63
C GLY A 148 -0.59 12.44 -9.65
N GLU A 149 -0.49 11.47 -10.56
CA GLU A 149 -1.28 10.24 -10.50
C GLU A 149 -0.70 9.29 -9.45
N ILE A 150 -1.58 8.49 -8.84
CA ILE A 150 -1.25 7.41 -7.92
C ILE A 150 -1.61 6.09 -8.60
N VAL A 151 -0.59 5.26 -8.84
CA VAL A 151 -0.76 4.00 -9.58
C VAL A 151 -1.05 2.87 -8.61
N LEU A 152 -2.23 2.25 -8.74
CA LEU A 152 -2.70 1.17 -7.89
C LEU A 152 -2.69 -0.15 -8.66
N PHE A 153 -1.82 -1.09 -8.28
CA PHE A 153 -1.77 -2.43 -8.83
C PHE A 153 -2.86 -3.30 -8.23
N ARG A 154 -3.83 -3.68 -9.07
CA ARG A 154 -4.93 -4.56 -8.69
C ARG A 154 -4.59 -6.01 -9.02
N THR A 155 -4.40 -6.79 -7.97
CA THR A 155 -4.15 -8.24 -7.99
C THR A 155 -5.36 -9.04 -7.49
N ASP A 156 -6.35 -8.40 -6.87
CA ASP A 156 -7.43 -9.03 -6.08
C ASP A 156 -6.89 -9.97 -4.97
N TRP A 157 -5.62 -9.83 -4.55
CA TRP A 157 -4.99 -10.79 -3.63
C TRP A 157 -5.57 -10.73 -2.22
N SER A 158 -5.70 -9.53 -1.63
CA SER A 158 -6.37 -9.35 -0.34
C SER A 158 -7.83 -9.78 -0.40
N ASP A 159 -8.56 -9.44 -1.47
CA ASP A 159 -9.96 -9.84 -1.65
C ASP A 159 -10.11 -11.37 -1.64
N ASN A 160 -9.16 -12.10 -2.23
CA ASN A 160 -9.20 -13.57 -2.31
C ASN A 160 -8.64 -14.28 -1.06
N TYR A 161 -7.60 -13.74 -0.42
CA TYR A 161 -6.79 -14.50 0.53
C TYR A 161 -6.60 -13.83 1.90
N PHE A 162 -6.93 -12.54 2.06
CA PHE A 162 -6.90 -11.89 3.38
C PHE A 162 -8.10 -12.39 4.20
N ARG A 163 -7.83 -13.30 5.15
CA ARG A 163 -8.84 -13.95 5.98
C ARG A 163 -8.37 -13.99 7.44
N PRO A 164 -9.29 -14.03 8.41
CA PRO A 164 -8.92 -14.23 9.81
C PRO A 164 -8.07 -15.50 10.01
N TYR A 165 -7.26 -15.52 11.06
CA TYR A 165 -6.53 -16.74 11.45
C TYR A 165 -7.48 -17.88 11.83
N PRO A 166 -7.11 -19.14 11.56
CA PRO A 166 -5.83 -19.61 11.02
C PRO A 166 -5.67 -19.50 9.49
N GLU A 167 -6.73 -19.29 8.72
CA GLU A 167 -6.66 -19.19 7.25
C GLU A 167 -5.76 -18.06 6.78
N GLY A 168 -5.66 -16.98 7.56
CA GLY A 168 -4.76 -15.86 7.32
C GLY A 168 -3.28 -16.21 7.13
N PHE A 169 -2.82 -17.37 7.59
CA PHE A 169 -1.47 -17.87 7.29
C PHE A 169 -1.25 -18.23 5.82
N LYS A 170 -2.32 -18.33 5.02
CA LYS A 170 -2.25 -18.53 3.58
C LYS A 170 -2.13 -17.22 2.80
N TYR A 171 -2.17 -16.06 3.47
CA TYR A 171 -1.96 -14.76 2.83
C TYR A 171 -0.47 -14.54 2.49
N ASP A 172 0.01 -15.28 1.49
CA ASP A 172 1.42 -15.35 1.11
C ASP A 172 1.83 -14.23 0.11
N ARG A 173 3.13 -14.16 -0.20
CA ARG A 173 3.75 -13.15 -1.07
C ARG A 173 3.83 -13.54 -2.55
N SER A 174 3.24 -14.65 -2.97
CA SER A 174 3.31 -15.12 -4.35
C SER A 174 2.43 -14.33 -5.33
N HIS A 175 1.79 -13.24 -4.89
CA HIS A 175 1.04 -12.31 -5.75
C HIS A 175 1.93 -11.64 -6.81
N PRO A 176 1.33 -11.09 -7.89
CA PRO A 176 2.06 -10.21 -8.80
C PRO A 176 2.68 -9.03 -8.05
N ALA A 177 3.88 -8.61 -8.45
CA ALA A 177 4.56 -7.45 -7.86
C ALA A 177 5.46 -6.75 -8.90
N PRO A 178 5.73 -5.44 -8.73
CA PRO A 178 6.49 -4.68 -9.72
C PRO A 178 7.98 -5.04 -9.73
N GLY A 179 8.53 -5.17 -10.94
CA GLY A 179 9.97 -5.19 -11.17
C GLY A 179 10.59 -3.78 -11.05
N ALA A 180 11.92 -3.73 -10.89
CA ALA A 180 12.63 -2.44 -10.83
C ALA A 180 12.47 -1.60 -12.10
N ASP A 181 12.36 -2.25 -13.26
CA ASP A 181 12.18 -1.60 -14.57
C ASP A 181 10.79 -0.99 -14.73
N ALA A 182 9.75 -1.61 -14.15
CA ALA A 182 8.41 -1.05 -14.06
C ALA A 182 8.39 0.18 -13.15
N ILE A 183 9.05 0.11 -12.00
CA ILE A 183 9.15 1.24 -11.06
C ILE A 183 9.92 2.40 -11.69
N GLU A 184 11.01 2.12 -12.39
CA GLU A 184 11.78 3.12 -13.13
C GLU A 184 10.93 3.81 -14.19
N LEU A 185 10.14 3.05 -14.98
CA LEU A 185 9.19 3.63 -15.93
C LEU A 185 8.21 4.57 -15.23
N LEU A 186 7.59 4.14 -14.12
CA LEU A 186 6.64 4.99 -13.39
C LEU A 186 7.30 6.27 -12.87
N HIS A 187 8.52 6.18 -12.35
CA HIS A 187 9.30 7.34 -11.93
C HIS A 187 9.61 8.29 -13.10
N GLU A 188 10.00 7.77 -14.28
CA GLU A 188 10.17 8.57 -15.51
C GLU A 188 8.90 9.31 -15.93
N ARG A 189 7.72 8.79 -15.55
CA ARG A 189 6.41 9.41 -15.79
C ARG A 189 6.02 10.42 -14.71
N GLY A 190 6.85 10.61 -13.70
CA GLY A 190 6.60 11.53 -12.58
C GLY A 190 5.66 10.96 -11.52
N ILE A 191 5.46 9.65 -11.49
CA ILE A 191 4.71 8.98 -10.43
C ILE A 191 5.57 8.96 -9.18
N LYS A 192 4.97 9.37 -8.06
CA LYS A 192 5.61 9.38 -6.75
C LYS A 192 5.01 8.38 -5.76
N HIS A 193 3.80 7.90 -6.04
CA HIS A 193 3.09 7.02 -5.12
C HIS A 193 2.49 5.85 -5.89
N ILE A 194 2.86 4.66 -5.45
CA ILE A 194 2.30 3.39 -5.92
C ILE A 194 1.55 2.69 -4.79
N GLY A 195 0.52 1.93 -5.12
CA GLY A 195 -0.21 1.09 -4.17
C GLY A 195 -0.45 -0.31 -4.71
N ILE A 196 -0.62 -1.29 -3.84
CA ILE A 196 -0.92 -2.67 -4.21
C ILE A 196 -1.88 -3.32 -3.20
N ASP A 197 -2.80 -4.15 -3.68
CA ASP A 197 -3.71 -4.97 -2.85
C ASP A 197 -3.13 -6.35 -2.48
N GLY A 198 -1.84 -6.52 -2.73
CA GLY A 198 -1.00 -7.61 -2.26
C GLY A 198 -0.38 -7.32 -0.89
N ARG A 199 0.35 -8.30 -0.38
CA ARG A 199 1.00 -8.24 0.94
C ARG A 199 2.12 -7.21 1.00
N GLY A 200 2.72 -6.91 -0.15
CA GLY A 200 3.63 -5.79 -0.34
C GLY A 200 4.03 -5.59 -1.80
N ILE A 201 4.97 -4.69 -2.08
CA ILE A 201 5.52 -4.46 -3.43
C ILE A 201 6.70 -5.39 -3.73
N GLY A 202 7.21 -6.11 -2.72
CA GLY A 202 8.27 -7.09 -2.85
C GLY A 202 7.84 -8.35 -3.62
N LEU A 203 8.79 -8.96 -4.35
CA LEU A 203 8.57 -10.24 -5.01
C LEU A 203 8.86 -11.38 -4.03
N MET A 204 8.15 -12.51 -4.13
CA MET A 204 8.44 -13.68 -3.30
C MET A 204 9.88 -14.18 -3.46
N GLN A 205 10.43 -14.07 -4.68
CA GLN A 205 11.82 -14.45 -4.98
C GLN A 205 12.86 -13.40 -4.59
N ASP A 206 12.44 -12.14 -4.43
CA ASP A 206 13.30 -10.99 -4.13
C ASP A 206 12.46 -9.85 -3.54
N ASP A 207 12.44 -9.80 -2.21
CA ASP A 207 11.65 -8.82 -1.46
C ASP A 207 12.22 -7.40 -1.64
N TYR A 208 13.54 -7.27 -1.83
CA TYR A 208 14.24 -6.00 -1.63
C TYR A 208 14.28 -5.12 -2.88
N THR A 209 14.54 -5.71 -4.06
CA THR A 209 14.75 -4.93 -5.29
C THR A 209 13.60 -3.97 -5.64
N PRO A 210 12.31 -4.37 -5.52
CA PRO A 210 11.20 -3.43 -5.74
C PRO A 210 11.21 -2.25 -4.75
N HIS A 211 11.44 -2.52 -3.46
CA HIS A 211 11.54 -1.47 -2.45
C HIS A 211 12.71 -0.53 -2.72
N TRP A 212 13.91 -1.07 -3.01
CA TRP A 212 15.06 -0.25 -3.35
C TRP A 212 14.82 0.63 -4.58
N ALA A 213 14.13 0.09 -5.59
CA ALA A 213 13.81 0.84 -6.79
C ALA A 213 12.83 2.00 -6.52
N ALA A 214 11.77 1.77 -5.72
CA ALA A 214 10.77 2.79 -5.41
C ALA A 214 11.29 3.79 -4.37
N LEU A 215 11.62 3.30 -3.19
CA LEU A 215 12.02 4.10 -2.04
C LEU A 215 13.33 4.84 -2.30
N GLY A 216 14.26 4.23 -3.04
CA GLY A 216 15.53 4.85 -3.41
C GLY A 216 15.38 6.06 -4.34
N ARG A 217 14.22 6.21 -4.98
CA ARG A 217 13.84 7.35 -5.81
C ARG A 217 12.91 8.34 -5.08
N GLY A 218 12.75 8.18 -3.77
CA GLY A 218 11.87 9.01 -2.95
C GLY A 218 10.38 8.75 -3.21
N MET A 219 10.03 7.63 -3.85
CA MET A 219 8.64 7.24 -4.02
C MET A 219 8.07 6.66 -2.73
N ILE A 220 6.74 6.60 -2.65
CA ILE A 220 5.95 6.04 -1.55
C ILE A 220 5.26 4.77 -2.07
N ALA A 221 5.24 3.73 -1.23
CA ALA A 221 4.49 2.51 -1.49
C ALA A 221 3.39 2.35 -0.44
N THR A 222 2.14 2.13 -0.87
CA THR A 222 1.05 1.73 0.03
C THR A 222 0.71 0.25 -0.20
N GLU A 223 0.80 -0.54 0.86
CA GLU A 223 0.66 -1.98 0.81
C GLU A 223 -0.64 -2.44 1.48
N ASN A 224 -1.03 -3.71 1.25
CA ASN A 224 -2.23 -4.31 1.83
C ASN A 224 -3.51 -3.49 1.57
N LEU A 225 -3.65 -2.94 0.37
CA LEU A 225 -4.94 -2.41 -0.07
C LEU A 225 -5.96 -3.55 -0.26
N THR A 226 -7.23 -3.20 -0.38
CA THR A 226 -8.33 -4.13 -0.72
C THR A 226 -9.35 -3.41 -1.59
N ASN A 227 -10.30 -4.16 -2.17
CA ASN A 227 -11.42 -3.61 -2.91
C ASN A 227 -11.02 -2.75 -4.13
N LEU A 228 -9.80 -2.89 -4.66
CA LEU A 228 -9.36 -2.10 -5.83
C LEU A 228 -10.27 -2.35 -7.05
N GLY A 229 -10.90 -3.52 -7.14
CA GLY A 229 -11.92 -3.80 -8.16
C GLY A 229 -13.22 -3.00 -8.07
N LYS A 230 -13.42 -2.21 -7.01
CA LYS A 230 -14.56 -1.29 -6.87
C LYS A 230 -14.27 0.10 -7.45
N LEU A 231 -13.02 0.37 -7.83
CA LEU A 231 -12.61 1.61 -8.49
C LEU A 231 -12.63 1.44 -10.02
N PRO A 232 -12.94 2.50 -10.77
CA PRO A 232 -12.70 2.51 -12.22
C PRO A 232 -11.19 2.55 -12.52
N THR A 233 -10.80 2.16 -13.73
CA THR A 233 -9.41 2.27 -14.22
C THR A 233 -8.84 3.67 -14.05
N ARG A 234 -9.65 4.69 -14.34
CA ARG A 234 -9.36 6.12 -14.15
C ARG A 234 -10.62 6.86 -13.73
N GLY A 235 -10.48 8.03 -13.11
CA GLY A 235 -11.61 8.87 -12.70
C GLY A 235 -12.00 8.73 -11.23
N ALA A 236 -11.19 8.04 -10.43
CA ALA A 236 -11.25 8.09 -8.97
C ALA A 236 -10.11 8.94 -8.41
N ILE A 237 -10.27 9.44 -7.19
CA ILE A 237 -9.22 10.05 -6.38
C ILE A 237 -8.84 9.05 -5.29
N PHE A 238 -7.55 8.77 -5.14
CA PHE A 238 -7.02 8.00 -4.03
C PHE A 238 -6.57 8.94 -2.92
N ILE A 239 -6.88 8.56 -1.69
CA ILE A 239 -6.43 9.26 -0.47
C ILE A 239 -5.93 8.19 0.49
N PHE A 240 -4.69 8.36 0.97
CA PHE A 240 -4.17 7.59 2.08
C PHE A 240 -3.58 8.51 3.14
N LEU A 241 -4.09 8.45 4.36
CA LEU A 241 -3.59 9.28 5.46
C LEU A 241 -3.02 8.36 6.55
N PRO A 242 -1.69 8.16 6.59
CA PRO A 242 -1.05 7.38 7.65
C PRO A 242 -1.04 8.14 8.96
N HIS A 243 -0.89 7.41 10.04
CA HIS A 243 -0.56 8.03 11.32
C HIS A 243 0.80 8.74 11.26
N LYS A 244 0.91 9.90 11.90
CA LYS A 244 2.12 10.73 11.90
C LYS A 244 3.03 10.36 13.08
N PHE A 245 3.67 9.19 13.01
CA PHE A 245 4.64 8.76 14.01
C PHE A 245 6.01 9.42 13.80
N GLU A 246 6.59 9.97 14.87
CA GLU A 246 7.92 10.59 14.85
C GLU A 246 8.99 9.55 14.48
N GLY A 247 9.68 9.76 13.36
CA GLY A 247 10.82 8.95 12.96
C GLY A 247 10.51 7.53 12.49
N ALA A 248 9.24 7.19 12.27
CA ALA A 248 8.84 5.85 11.86
C ALA A 248 9.12 5.55 10.38
N THR A 249 9.33 4.28 10.06
CA THR A 249 9.62 3.79 8.70
C THR A 249 8.36 3.45 7.92
N GLY A 250 7.29 3.07 8.64
CA GLY A 250 5.98 2.74 8.11
C GLY A 250 4.87 3.51 8.83
N GLY A 251 3.69 3.52 8.23
CA GLY A 251 2.53 4.17 8.82
C GLY A 251 1.22 3.52 8.39
N LEU A 252 0.58 2.79 9.30
CA LEU A 252 -0.81 2.37 9.12
C LEU A 252 -1.73 3.58 9.00
N GLY A 253 -2.76 3.45 8.16
CA GLY A 253 -3.69 4.53 7.87
C GLY A 253 -5.01 4.04 7.32
N ARG A 254 -5.83 4.98 6.85
CA ARG A 254 -7.07 4.67 6.13
C ARG A 254 -6.93 5.08 4.67
N ALA A 255 -7.00 4.10 3.78
CA ALA A 255 -7.04 4.28 2.34
C ALA A 255 -8.49 4.38 1.87
N ILE A 256 -8.81 5.41 1.10
CA ILE A 256 -10.12 5.54 0.47
C ILE A 256 -9.99 5.93 -1.00
N GLY A 257 -10.94 5.46 -1.80
CA GLY A 257 -11.16 5.92 -3.16
C GLY A 257 -12.43 6.77 -3.22
N LEU A 258 -12.36 7.96 -3.80
CA LEU A 258 -13.52 8.80 -4.08
C LEU A 258 -13.85 8.71 -5.57
N ILE A 259 -15.09 8.31 -5.88
CA ILE A 259 -15.61 8.24 -7.23
C ILE A 259 -16.68 9.33 -7.34
N ALA A 260 -16.47 10.30 -8.24
CA ALA A 260 -17.50 11.30 -8.51
C ALA A 260 -18.77 10.62 -9.03
N SER A 261 -19.92 11.05 -8.52
CA SER A 261 -21.24 10.58 -8.95
C SER A 261 -21.73 11.35 -10.17
#